data_AF-A0A5B8FJF8-F1
#
_entry.id   AF-A0A5B8FJF8-F1
#
_cell.length_a   1.000
_cell.length_b   1.000
_cell.length_c   1.000
_cell.angle_alpha   90.00
_cell.angle_beta   90.00
_cell.angle_gamma   90.00
#
_symmetry.space_group_name_H-M   'P 1'
#
loop_
_entity.id
_entity.type
_entity.pdbx_description
1 polymer ?
#
loop_
_entity_poly.entity_id
_entity_poly.type
_entity_poly.pdbx_seq_one_letter_code
_entity_poly.pdbx_strand_id
1 'polypeptide(L)' 'MDPRSYNLGAEGDAIYAELIALHEGLSEEESAALNARLVLVLANALARPEEIRLAFAVASRGAEATAPRSG' A
#
# COMPACT_ATOMS: atom_id res chain seq x y z
N MET A 1 -8.16 6.30 -16.08
CA MET A 1 -7.78 6.53 -14.68
C MET A 1 -6.26 6.65 -14.64
N ASP A 2 -5.71 7.81 -14.29
CA ASP A 2 -4.25 7.95 -14.12
C ASP A 2 -3.84 7.17 -12.86
N PRO A 3 -2.94 6.17 -12.96
CA PRO A 3 -2.45 5.43 -11.79
C PRO A 3 -1.73 6.31 -10.76
N ARG A 4 -1.43 7.58 -11.09
CA ARG A 4 -0.71 8.54 -10.24
C ARG A 4 -1.59 9.62 -9.61
N SER A 5 -2.89 9.66 -9.89
CA SER A 5 -3.80 10.55 -9.16
C SER A 5 -4.18 9.87 -7.84
N TYR A 6 -3.39 10.11 -6.78
CA TYR A 6 -3.76 9.69 -5.43
C TYR A 6 -5.15 10.24 -5.10
N ASN A 7 -6.12 9.35 -4.88
CA ASN A 7 -7.52 9.71 -4.73
C ASN A 7 -7.84 10.34 -3.36
N LEU A 8 -6.80 10.69 -2.59
CA LEU A 8 -6.89 11.21 -1.23
C LEU A 8 -6.91 12.76 -1.18
N GLY A 9 -6.68 13.44 -2.31
CA GLY A 9 -6.75 14.90 -2.37
C GLY A 9 -5.85 15.57 -1.32
N ALA A 10 -6.39 16.58 -0.61
CA ALA A 10 -5.65 17.32 0.42
C ALA A 10 -5.33 16.50 1.68
N GLU A 11 -6.02 15.37 1.92
CA GLU A 11 -5.78 14.51 3.09
C GLU A 11 -4.64 13.51 2.87
N GLY A 12 -4.14 13.37 1.64
CA GLY A 12 -3.11 12.40 1.28
C GLY A 12 -1.85 12.49 2.13
N ASP A 13 -1.37 13.70 2.37
CA ASP A 13 -0.16 13.93 3.17
C ASP A 13 -0.36 13.56 4.65
N ALA A 14 -1.53 13.86 5.21
CA ALA A 14 -1.86 13.53 6.60
C ALA A 14 -1.97 12.02 6.81
N ILE A 15 -2.68 11.32 5.91
CA ILE A 15 -2.82 9.87 5.95
C ILE A 15 -1.46 9.18 5.76
N TYR A 16 -0.61 9.70 4.88
CA TYR A 16 0.75 9.19 4.71
C TYR A 16 1.58 9.37 5.97
N ALA A 17 1.52 10.56 6.61
CA ALA A 17 2.21 10.82 7.86
C ALA A 17 1.74 9.87 8.99
N GLU A 18 0.43 9.65 9.11
CA GLU A 18 -0.13 8.69 10.07
C GLU A 18 0.36 7.26 9.81
N LEU A 19 0.40 6.83 8.54
CA LEU A 19 0.93 5.53 8.17
C LEU A 19 2.40 5.37 8.58
N ILE A 20 3.25 6.37 8.32
CA ILE A 20 4.66 6.34 8.72
C ILE A 20 4.80 6.30 10.24
N ALA A 21 4.01 7.10 10.97
CA ALA A 21 4.02 7.12 12.43
C ALA A 21 3.68 5.74 13.04
N LEU A 22 2.80 4.96 12.40
CA LEU A 22 2.48 3.60 12.86
C LEU A 22 3.67 2.63 12.82
N HIS A 23 4.71 2.94 12.05
CA HIS A 23 5.93 2.13 11.96
C HIS A 23 7.03 2.55 12.95
N GLU A 24 6.87 3.67 13.66
CA GLU A 24 7.90 4.16 14.59
C GLU A 24 8.14 3.17 15.73
N GLY A 25 9.41 2.82 15.94
CA GLY A 25 9.83 1.89 17.00
C GLY A 25 9.61 0.42 16.69
N LEU A 26 9.05 0.06 15.53
CA LEU A 26 8.90 -1.32 15.10
C LEU A 26 10.18 -1.85 14.45
N SER A 27 10.46 -3.15 14.63
CA SER A 27 11.44 -3.85 13.80
C SER A 27 10.96 -3.97 12.35
N GLU A 28 11.85 -4.39 11.44
CA GLU A 28 11.48 -4.67 10.06
C GLU A 28 10.41 -5.75 9.96
N GLU A 29 10.51 -6.81 10.77
CA GLU A 29 9.53 -7.90 10.82
C GLU A 29 8.18 -7.44 11.36
N GLU A 30 8.19 -6.62 12.42
CA GLU A 30 6.97 -6.06 13.00
C GLU A 30 6.27 -5.09 12.03
N SER A 31 7.06 -4.28 11.33
CA SER A 31 6.62 -3.39 10.26
C SER A 31 6.00 -4.17 9.08
N ALA A 32 6.64 -5.25 8.64
CA ALA A 32 6.09 -6.14 7.62
C ALA A 32 4.77 -6.81 8.08
N ALA A 33 4.72 -7.25 9.34
CA ALA A 33 3.51 -7.83 9.91
C ALA A 33 2.38 -6.80 10.04
N LEU A 34 2.70 -5.53 10.35
CA LEU A 34 1.73 -4.43 10.37
C LEU A 34 1.15 -4.19 8.97
N ASN A 35 2.01 -4.12 7.95
CA ASN A 35 1.57 -3.97 6.56
C ASN A 35 0.66 -5.11 6.11
N ALA A 36 1.00 -6.37 6.43
CA ALA A 36 0.16 -7.52 6.09
C ALA A 36 -1.24 -7.42 6.74
N ARG A 37 -1.31 -7.02 8.01
CA ARG A 37 -2.59 -6.80 8.72
C ARG A 37 -3.40 -5.66 8.09
N LEU A 38 -2.75 -4.54 7.78
CA LEU A 38 -3.41 -3.39 7.15
C LEU A 38 -4.02 -3.75 5.79
N VAL A 39 -3.30 -4.50 4.96
CA VAL A 39 -3.81 -5.00 3.67
C VAL A 39 -5.07 -5.84 3.86
N LEU A 40 -5.10 -6.74 4.83
CA LEU A 40 -6.28 -7.57 5.11
C LEU A 40 -7.47 -6.73 5.57
N VAL A 41 -7.24 -5.76 6.47
CA VAL A 41 -8.30 -4.86 6.96
C VAL A 41 -8.89 -4.02 5.83
N LEU A 42 -8.04 -3.44 4.98
CA LEU A 42 -8.48 -2.62 3.84
C LEU A 42 -9.22 -3.46 2.79
N ALA A 43 -8.73 -4.66 2.48
CA ALA A 43 -9.42 -5.58 1.56
C ALA A 43 -10.81 -5.97 2.09
N ASN A 44 -10.93 -6.24 3.39
CA ASN A 44 -12.21 -6.51 4.03
C ASN A 44 -13.13 -5.28 4.00
N ALA A 45 -12.61 -4.08 4.26
CA ALA A 45 -13.39 -2.85 4.26
C ALA A 45 -13.92 -2.47 2.86
N LEU A 46 -13.16 -2.75 1.80
CA LEU A 46 -13.58 -2.51 0.41
C LEU A 46 -14.73 -3.45 -0.02
N ALA A 47 -14.71 -4.71 0.42
CA ALA A 47 -15.71 -5.75 0.12
C ALA A 47 -16.05 -5.92 -1.39
N ARG A 48 -15.11 -5.55 -2.26
CA ARG A 48 -15.27 -5.52 -3.74
C ARG A 48 -14.14 -6.30 -4.42
N PRO A 49 -14.37 -7.57 -4.80
CA PRO A 49 -13.31 -8.44 -5.34
C PRO A 49 -12.59 -7.88 -6.57
N GLU A 50 -13.30 -7.18 -7.46
CA GLU A 50 -12.75 -6.54 -8.66
C GLU A 50 -11.80 -5.39 -8.34
N GLU A 51 -12.13 -4.55 -7.36
CA GLU A 51 -11.28 -3.45 -6.91
C GLU A 51 -10.02 -3.98 -6.21
N ILE A 52 -10.17 -5.04 -5.40
CA ILE A 52 -9.05 -5.71 -4.74
C ILE A 52 -8.08 -6.30 -5.77
N ARG A 53 -8.59 -6.97 -6.82
CA ARG A 53 -7.75 -7.50 -7.91
C ARG A 53 -7.04 -6.40 -8.68
N LEU A 54 -7.70 -5.27 -8.92
CA LEU A 54 -7.07 -4.11 -9.53
C LEU A 54 -5.93 -3.56 -8.66
N ALA A 55 -6.14 -3.46 -7.35
CA ALA A 55 -5.11 -3.02 -6.40
C ALA A 55 -3.89 -3.96 -6.43
N PHE A 56 -4.10 -5.28 -6.51
CA PHE A 56 -3.00 -6.25 -6.65
C PHE A 56 -2.19 -6.02 -7.94
N ALA A 57 -2.87 -5.83 -9.06
CA ALA A 57 -2.20 -5.55 -10.33
C ALA A 57 -1.43 -4.23 -10.33
N VAL A 58 -1.90 -3.21 -9.60
CA VAL A 58 -1.18 -1.94 -9.42
C VAL A 58 0.05 -2.14 -8.54
N ALA A 59 -0.10 -2.79 -7.39
CA ALA A 59 0.98 -3.03 -6.43
C ALA A 59 2.12 -3.86 -7.04
N SER A 60 1.81 -4.89 -7.83
CA SER A 60 2.83 -5.76 -8.45
C SER A 60 3.70 -5.04 -9.48
N ARG A 61 3.17 -4.01 -10.17
CA ARG A 61 3.94 -3.20 -11.13
C ARG A 61 4.94 -2.25 -10.44
N GLY A 62 4.64 -1.81 -9.22
CA GLY A 62 5.58 -1.03 -8.40
C GLY A 62 6.74 -1.87 -7.87
N ALA A 63 6.47 -3.14 -7.56
CA ALA A 63 7.51 -4.09 -7.13
C ALA A 63 8.53 -4.40 -8.25
N GLU A 64 8.09 -4.50 -9.51
CA GLU A 64 9.00 -4.71 -10.66
C GLU A 64 9.96 -3.54 -10.92
N ALA A 65 9.57 -2.31 -10.60
CA ALA A 65 10.44 -1.14 -10.75
C ALA A 65 11.57 -1.08 -9.72
N THR A 66 11.46 -1.83 -8.62
CA THR A 66 12.44 -1.87 -7.52
C THR A 66 13.33 -3.12 -7.57
N ALA A 67 12.98 -4.12 -8.40
CA ALA A 67 13.84 -5.28 -8.62
C ALA A 67 15.05 -4.89 -9.50
N PRO A 68 16.29 -5.27 -9.14
CA PRO A 68 17.45 -5.01 -9.99
C PRO A 68 17.25 -5.70 -11.33
N ARG A 69 17.36 -4.94 -12.43
CA ARG A 69 17.31 -5.49 -13.79
C ARG A 69 18.58 -6.31 -13.99
N SER A 70 18.48 -7.62 -13.82
CA SER A 70 19.50 -8.55 -14.30
C SER A 70 19.59 -8.40 -15.82
N GLY A 71 20.73 -7.91 -16.30
CA GLY A 71 21.07 -7.84 -17.72
C GLY A 71 21.38 -9.20 -18.31
#